data_AF-A0A0Q8JGX6-F1
#
_entry.id   AF-A0A0Q8JGX6-F1
#
_cell.length_a   1.000
_cell.length_b   1.000
_cell.length_c   1.000
_cell.angle_alpha   90.00
_cell.angle_beta   90.00
_cell.angle_gamma   90.00
#
_symmetry.space_group_name_H-M   'P 1'
#
loop_
_entity.id
_entity.type
_entity.pdbx_description
1 polymer ?
#
loop_
_entity_poly.entity_id
_entity_poly.type
_entity_poly.pdbx_seq_one_letter_code
_entity_poly.pdbx_strand_id
1 'polypeptide(L)'
;MRKQPQRTDSTMRNTASGARQLLGALLLSTLSFIATATPPAPRAASNTTPTAEANTVASLVARLRAQAAASQSSPAVRADYDTLLADQRVSTTQLPYADYAYLRMLFEATRDGGYWNLHWAITDREPNSDAIWTQWRSLRGATPTGITATAECDELSALYAFLARRGGVRNVGLFWPTSNHTVAVWRVASSPRETRIVVPTTQIFLTQSDSFGTRGFDPWKQAKIYEYGRRDIVDDARLPTTLVAFFLAQNDKYARASGLSLQRMRQLRDGVLDGSLGADQAARQAQAQLDRIAVSAADDRGAYAHFIRDLQTSARAP
;
A
#
# COMPACT_ATOMS: atom_id res chain seq x y z
N MET A 1 7.53 -53.46 34.26
CA MET A 1 6.50 -53.80 35.25
C MET A 1 5.47 -52.67 35.30
N ARG A 2 4.19 -52.99 35.03
CA ARG A 2 2.92 -52.47 35.61
C ARG A 2 2.79 -50.93 35.81
N LYS A 3 1.72 -50.23 35.43
CA LYS A 3 0.33 -50.58 35.08
C LYS A 3 -0.35 -49.30 34.53
N GLN A 4 -1.17 -49.45 33.51
CA GLN A 4 -2.35 -48.59 33.26
C GLN A 4 -3.46 -48.92 34.28
N PRO A 5 -4.41 -48.00 34.49
CA PRO A 5 -5.81 -48.27 34.12
C PRO A 5 -6.41 -47.07 33.34
N GLN A 6 -7.14 -47.26 32.22
CA GLN A 6 -8.60 -47.50 32.12
C GLN A 6 -9.44 -46.61 33.06
N ARG A 7 -10.59 -46.02 32.73
CA ARG A 7 -11.52 -45.91 31.58
C ARG A 7 -12.79 -45.35 32.25
N THR A 8 -13.51 -44.37 31.71
CA THR A 8 -14.98 -44.32 31.88
C THR A 8 -15.59 -43.39 30.85
N ASP A 9 -16.42 -44.01 30.00
CA ASP A 9 -17.48 -43.38 29.22
C ASP A 9 -18.49 -42.70 30.14
N SER A 10 -19.12 -41.62 29.68
CA SER A 10 -20.42 -41.17 30.16
C SER A 10 -21.19 -40.55 29.02
N THR A 11 -22.00 -41.39 28.39
CA THR A 11 -23.18 -41.04 27.62
C THR A 11 -24.23 -40.42 28.55
N MET A 12 -24.79 -39.27 28.17
CA MET A 12 -26.14 -38.87 28.60
C MET A 12 -26.92 -38.36 27.40
N ARG A 13 -27.92 -39.15 27.02
CA ARG A 13 -29.11 -38.72 26.27
C ARG A 13 -30.03 -38.00 27.26
N ASN A 14 -30.76 -36.98 26.81
CA ASN A 14 -32.23 -37.04 26.68
C ASN A 14 -32.88 -35.65 26.45
N THR A 15 -33.74 -35.63 25.42
CA THR A 15 -35.13 -35.10 25.38
C THR A 15 -35.36 -33.59 25.57
N ALA A 16 -36.38 -32.94 25.02
CA ALA A 16 -37.35 -33.17 23.95
C ALA A 16 -38.21 -31.89 23.86
N SER A 17 -38.97 -31.78 22.77
CA SER A 17 -40.29 -31.12 22.70
C SER A 17 -40.36 -29.60 22.57
N GLY A 18 -41.19 -29.14 21.62
CA GLY A 18 -41.66 -27.76 21.59
C GLY A 18 -42.22 -27.24 20.28
N ALA A 19 -43.01 -28.03 19.55
CA ALA A 19 -43.83 -27.52 18.45
C ALA A 19 -44.95 -26.61 19.00
N ARG A 20 -45.21 -25.47 18.34
CA ARG A 20 -46.55 -24.85 18.24
C ARG A 20 -46.61 -23.88 17.07
N GLN A 21 -47.39 -24.28 16.07
CA GLN A 21 -48.00 -23.41 15.06
C GLN A 21 -49.03 -22.50 15.72
N LEU A 22 -49.26 -21.31 15.16
CA LEU A 22 -50.57 -20.66 15.17
C LEU A 22 -50.73 -19.80 13.91
N LEU A 23 -51.78 -20.13 13.15
CA LEU A 23 -52.40 -19.33 12.10
C LEU A 23 -52.93 -17.99 12.66
N GLY A 24 -52.97 -16.98 11.80
CA GLY A 24 -53.81 -15.79 11.99
C GLY A 24 -53.87 -14.96 10.73
N ALA A 25 -54.99 -15.02 10.01
CA ALA A 25 -55.25 -14.33 8.75
C ALA A 25 -55.88 -12.93 8.97
N LEU A 26 -55.56 -12.05 8.01
CA LEU A 26 -56.30 -10.91 7.44
C LEU A 26 -57.15 -9.97 8.32
N LEU A 27 -56.94 -8.66 8.14
CA LEU A 27 -58.02 -7.68 7.90
C LEU A 27 -57.45 -6.45 7.15
N LEU A 28 -58.10 -6.10 6.04
CA LEU A 28 -57.88 -4.88 5.25
C LEU A 28 -58.46 -3.66 5.98
N SER A 29 -57.79 -2.52 5.87
CA SER A 29 -58.45 -1.20 5.94
C SER A 29 -57.64 -0.15 5.18
N THR A 30 -58.19 0.29 4.06
CA THR A 30 -57.72 1.40 3.22
C THR A 30 -58.15 2.74 3.81
N LEU A 31 -57.19 3.62 4.09
CA LEU A 31 -57.42 5.04 4.34
C LEU A 31 -56.71 5.85 3.26
N SER A 32 -57.51 6.41 2.35
CA SER A 32 -57.09 7.36 1.33
C SER A 32 -56.89 8.74 1.96
N PHE A 33 -55.65 9.23 1.97
CA PHE A 33 -55.37 10.66 2.13
C PHE A 33 -54.91 11.22 0.78
N ILE A 34 -55.76 12.06 0.19
CA ILE A 34 -55.39 12.88 -0.96
C ILE A 34 -54.54 14.03 -0.42
N ALA A 35 -53.22 13.89 -0.52
CA ALA A 35 -52.29 15.01 -0.35
C ALA A 35 -52.12 15.69 -1.71
N THR A 36 -52.58 16.93 -1.82
CA THR A 36 -52.27 17.82 -2.95
C THR A 36 -50.75 18.03 -3.02
N ALA A 37 -50.10 17.36 -3.97
CA ALA A 37 -48.67 17.52 -4.22
C ALA A 37 -48.40 18.93 -4.76
N THR A 38 -47.81 19.79 -3.93
CA THR A 38 -47.18 21.03 -4.38
C THR A 38 -45.99 20.64 -5.27
N PRO A 39 -45.86 21.17 -6.49
CA PRO A 39 -44.70 20.87 -7.33
C PRO A 39 -43.41 21.33 -6.61
N PRO A 40 -42.34 20.51 -6.62
CA PRO A 40 -41.09 20.92 -6.01
C PRO A 40 -40.53 22.12 -6.76
N ALA A 41 -40.19 23.17 -6.01
CA ALA A 41 -39.47 24.32 -6.54
C ALA A 41 -38.20 23.85 -7.27
N PRO A 42 -37.86 24.43 -8.43
CA PRO A 42 -36.63 24.09 -9.14
C PRO A 42 -35.45 24.30 -8.20
N ARG A 43 -34.77 23.20 -7.89
CA ARG A 43 -33.57 23.18 -7.06
C ARG A 43 -32.54 24.05 -7.77
N ALA A 44 -32.30 25.25 -7.23
CA ALA A 44 -31.21 26.10 -7.70
C ALA A 44 -29.95 25.24 -7.72
N ALA A 45 -29.32 25.14 -8.89
CA ALA A 45 -28.02 24.53 -9.03
C ALA A 45 -27.11 25.22 -8.02
N SER A 46 -26.77 24.50 -6.95
CA SER A 46 -25.71 24.93 -6.06
C SER A 46 -24.47 24.90 -6.93
N ASN A 47 -23.99 26.08 -7.31
CA ASN A 47 -22.65 26.27 -7.81
C ASN A 47 -21.71 25.85 -6.68
N THR A 48 -21.49 24.55 -6.53
CA THR A 48 -20.37 24.02 -5.77
C THR A 48 -19.12 24.46 -6.51
N THR A 49 -18.62 25.63 -6.13
CA THR A 49 -17.19 25.92 -6.18
C THR A 49 -16.50 24.66 -5.65
N PRO A 50 -15.51 24.07 -6.36
CA PRO A 50 -14.83 22.89 -5.87
C PRO A 50 -14.24 23.24 -4.51
N THR A 51 -14.83 22.70 -3.44
CA THR A 51 -14.28 22.78 -2.09
C THR A 51 -12.84 22.31 -2.18
N ALA A 52 -11.91 23.16 -1.75
CA ALA A 52 -10.49 22.84 -1.69
C ALA A 52 -10.32 21.39 -1.20
N GLU A 53 -9.67 20.54 -2.01
CA GLU A 53 -9.50 19.13 -1.68
C GLU A 53 -8.98 19.00 -0.25
N ALA A 54 -9.71 18.28 0.60
CA ALA A 54 -9.36 18.17 2.00
C ALA A 54 -8.06 17.36 2.14
N ASN A 55 -6.99 17.95 2.68
CA ASN A 55 -5.70 17.27 2.93
C ASN A 55 -5.75 16.31 4.13
N THR A 56 -6.75 15.44 4.14
CA THR A 56 -6.96 14.40 5.16
C THR A 56 -6.30 13.10 4.72
N VAL A 57 -6.02 12.22 5.68
CA VAL A 57 -5.51 10.86 5.40
C VAL A 57 -6.49 10.09 4.50
N ALA A 58 -7.79 10.16 4.76
CA ALA A 58 -8.81 9.51 3.93
C ALA A 58 -8.78 10.01 2.48
N SER A 59 -8.69 11.33 2.28
CA SER A 59 -8.61 11.90 0.93
C SER A 59 -7.33 11.49 0.21
N LEU A 60 -6.19 11.49 0.92
CA LEU A 60 -4.93 10.97 0.37
C LEU A 60 -5.13 9.52 -0.10
N VAL A 61 -5.60 8.62 0.76
CA VAL A 61 -5.83 7.20 0.42
C VAL A 61 -6.75 7.04 -0.80
N ALA A 62 -7.84 7.80 -0.87
CA ALA A 62 -8.76 7.76 -2.02
C ALA A 62 -8.08 8.20 -3.32
N ARG A 63 -7.24 9.24 -3.27
CA ARG A 63 -6.47 9.73 -4.42
C ARG A 63 -5.38 8.76 -4.84
N LEU A 64 -4.71 8.12 -3.88
CA LEU A 64 -3.76 7.03 -4.15
C LEU A 64 -4.45 5.87 -4.89
N ARG A 65 -5.66 5.50 -4.49
CA ARG A 65 -6.45 4.47 -5.19
C ARG A 65 -6.79 4.89 -6.62
N ALA A 66 -7.16 6.16 -6.85
CA ALA A 66 -7.42 6.67 -8.19
C ALA A 66 -6.15 6.66 -9.08
N GLN A 67 -4.99 7.06 -8.56
CA GLN A 67 -3.71 7.02 -9.28
C GLN A 67 -3.29 5.59 -9.62
N ALA A 68 -3.47 4.65 -8.68
CA ALA A 68 -3.23 3.22 -8.93
C ALA A 68 -4.21 2.64 -9.96
N ALA A 69 -5.45 3.14 -10.05
CA ALA A 69 -6.36 2.76 -11.12
C ALA A 69 -5.87 3.27 -12.48
N ALA A 70 -5.41 4.52 -12.55
CA ALA A 70 -4.87 5.10 -13.78
C ALA A 70 -3.60 4.38 -14.28
N SER A 71 -2.73 3.91 -13.37
CA SER A 71 -1.49 3.22 -13.73
C SER A 71 -1.70 1.86 -14.40
N GLN A 72 -2.88 1.22 -14.22
CA GLN A 72 -3.21 -0.07 -14.83
C GLN A 72 -3.17 -0.07 -16.36
N SER A 73 -3.33 1.11 -16.98
CA SER A 73 -3.22 1.29 -18.44
C SER A 73 -1.78 1.22 -18.95
N SER A 74 -0.77 1.17 -18.07
CA SER A 74 0.62 1.03 -18.47
C SER A 74 0.96 -0.41 -18.86
N PRO A 75 1.57 -0.63 -20.04
CA PRO A 75 2.11 -1.94 -20.41
C PRO A 75 3.18 -2.46 -19.44
N ALA A 76 3.97 -1.56 -18.82
CA ALA A 76 5.03 -1.94 -17.89
C ALA A 76 4.45 -2.49 -16.58
N VAL A 77 3.42 -1.82 -16.03
CA VAL A 77 2.69 -2.29 -14.85
C VAL A 77 2.01 -3.63 -15.13
N ARG A 78 1.47 -3.81 -16.33
CA ARG A 78 0.85 -5.07 -16.74
C ARG A 78 1.88 -6.20 -16.84
N ALA A 79 3.04 -5.94 -17.42
CA ALA A 79 4.11 -6.92 -17.54
C ALA A 79 4.59 -7.40 -16.15
N ASP A 80 4.83 -6.48 -15.23
CA ASP A 80 5.25 -6.84 -13.86
C ASP A 80 4.17 -7.65 -13.12
N TYR A 81 2.89 -7.36 -13.36
CA TYR A 81 1.77 -8.14 -12.82
C TYR A 81 1.76 -9.57 -13.36
N ASP A 82 1.87 -9.73 -14.68
CA ASP A 82 1.87 -11.04 -15.31
C ASP A 82 3.09 -11.88 -14.86
N THR A 83 4.26 -11.24 -14.66
CA THR A 83 5.43 -11.86 -14.03
C THR A 83 5.14 -12.31 -12.60
N LEU A 84 4.53 -11.45 -11.77
CA LEU A 84 4.17 -11.82 -10.40
C LEU A 84 3.22 -13.02 -10.36
N LEU A 85 2.19 -13.05 -11.23
CA LEU A 85 1.26 -14.18 -11.30
C LEU A 85 2.00 -15.49 -11.62
N ALA A 86 2.88 -15.45 -12.61
CA ALA A 86 3.68 -16.60 -13.02
C ALA A 86 4.61 -17.08 -11.89
N ASP A 87 5.30 -16.15 -11.23
CA ASP A 87 6.22 -16.47 -10.14
C ASP A 87 5.49 -16.99 -8.90
N GLN A 88 4.37 -16.38 -8.53
CA GLN A 88 3.61 -16.78 -7.35
C GLN A 88 2.66 -17.95 -7.63
N ARG A 89 2.55 -18.38 -8.89
CA ARG A 89 1.63 -19.43 -9.36
C ARG A 89 0.18 -19.15 -8.91
N VAL A 90 -0.23 -17.89 -9.06
CA VAL A 90 -1.58 -17.42 -8.72
C VAL A 90 -2.29 -16.93 -9.97
N SER A 91 -3.61 -17.08 -10.00
CA SER A 91 -4.45 -16.62 -11.10
C SER A 91 -4.94 -15.18 -10.90
N THR A 92 -5.42 -14.57 -11.99
CA THR A 92 -6.06 -13.23 -11.98
C THR A 92 -7.31 -13.17 -11.12
N THR A 93 -8.00 -14.31 -10.91
CA THR A 93 -9.17 -14.41 -10.02
C THR A 93 -8.75 -14.34 -8.55
N GLN A 94 -7.59 -14.90 -8.21
CA GLN A 94 -7.08 -14.92 -6.85
C GLN A 94 -6.41 -13.61 -6.47
N LEU A 95 -5.74 -12.97 -7.43
CA LEU A 95 -5.00 -11.74 -7.23
C LEU A 95 -5.51 -10.69 -8.21
N PRO A 96 -6.52 -9.86 -7.83
CA PRO A 96 -7.06 -8.84 -8.72
C PRO A 96 -6.01 -7.81 -9.13
N TYR A 97 -5.98 -7.46 -10.42
CA TYR A 97 -5.01 -6.50 -10.96
C TYR A 97 -5.06 -5.12 -10.29
N ALA A 98 -6.25 -4.67 -9.88
CA ALA A 98 -6.41 -3.40 -9.19
C ALA A 98 -5.77 -3.36 -7.79
N ASP A 99 -5.79 -4.49 -7.08
CA ASP A 99 -5.11 -4.61 -5.79
C ASP A 99 -3.60 -4.70 -5.98
N TYR A 100 -3.13 -5.46 -6.98
CA TYR A 100 -1.72 -5.45 -7.36
C TYR A 100 -1.22 -4.03 -7.65
N ALA A 101 -1.88 -3.29 -8.54
CA ALA A 101 -1.43 -1.98 -8.97
C ALA A 101 -1.33 -1.00 -7.78
N TYR A 102 -2.31 -1.05 -6.87
CA TYR A 102 -2.30 -0.25 -5.65
C TYR A 102 -1.18 -0.66 -4.68
N LEU A 103 -1.06 -1.95 -4.39
CA LEU A 103 -0.05 -2.46 -3.47
C LEU A 103 1.38 -2.25 -3.99
N ARG A 104 1.62 -2.46 -5.29
CA ARG A 104 2.90 -2.17 -5.93
C ARG A 104 3.23 -0.69 -5.85
N MET A 105 2.27 0.19 -6.15
CA MET A 105 2.46 1.63 -6.04
C MET A 105 2.83 2.03 -4.61
N LEU A 106 2.05 1.60 -3.61
CA LEU A 106 2.36 1.86 -2.20
C LEU A 106 3.75 1.36 -1.82
N PHE A 107 4.12 0.15 -2.26
CA PHE A 107 5.44 -0.42 -1.99
C PHE A 107 6.57 0.48 -2.50
N GLU A 108 6.52 0.90 -3.77
CA GLU A 108 7.56 1.75 -4.36
C GLU A 108 7.57 3.16 -3.77
N ALA A 109 6.41 3.62 -3.28
CA ALA A 109 6.29 4.89 -2.58
C ALA A 109 6.93 4.86 -1.19
N THR A 110 6.55 3.85 -0.39
CA THR A 110 6.81 3.80 1.05
C THR A 110 8.06 3.04 1.45
N ARG A 111 8.72 2.35 0.51
CA ARG A 111 9.99 1.69 0.81
C ARG A 111 11.10 2.73 1.02
N ASP A 112 12.13 2.31 1.74
CA ASP A 112 13.38 3.05 1.87
C ASP A 112 13.96 3.42 0.50
N GLY A 113 14.33 4.69 0.31
CA GLY A 113 14.76 5.25 -0.99
C GLY A 113 13.66 5.30 -2.05
N GLY A 114 12.40 5.00 -1.68
CA GLY A 114 11.22 5.12 -2.51
C GLY A 114 10.93 6.58 -2.90
N TYR A 115 9.97 6.79 -3.79
CA TYR A 115 9.69 8.14 -4.31
C TYR A 115 8.92 9.05 -3.35
N TRP A 116 8.59 8.59 -2.13
CA TRP A 116 8.21 9.50 -1.02
C TRP A 116 9.40 9.89 -0.14
N ASN A 117 10.61 9.48 -0.49
CA ASN A 117 11.86 9.82 0.21
C ASN A 117 11.85 9.48 1.70
N LEU A 118 11.29 8.32 2.03
CA LEU A 118 11.52 7.71 3.33
C LEU A 118 12.96 7.18 3.37
N HIS A 119 13.63 7.37 4.50
CA HIS A 119 14.99 6.90 4.72
C HIS A 119 15.04 5.90 5.85
N TRP A 120 15.68 4.77 5.61
CA TRP A 120 15.88 3.76 6.61
C TRP A 120 16.99 4.14 7.60
N ALA A 121 16.68 4.07 8.89
CA ALA A 121 17.67 4.07 9.96
C ALA A 121 17.15 3.23 11.13
N ILE A 122 18.06 2.79 12.01
CA ILE A 122 17.69 2.10 13.25
C ILE A 122 16.99 3.09 14.18
N THR A 123 15.79 2.75 14.64
CA THR A 123 15.00 3.58 15.55
C THR A 123 14.67 2.88 16.87
N ASP A 124 14.85 1.55 16.93
CA ASP A 124 14.55 0.71 18.10
C ASP A 124 13.09 0.84 18.57
N ARG A 125 12.14 0.95 17.63
CA ARG A 125 10.69 1.08 17.91
C ARG A 125 9.92 -0.20 17.57
N GLU A 126 8.71 -0.30 18.09
CA GLU A 126 7.77 -1.38 17.73
C GLU A 126 7.16 -1.15 16.32
N PRO A 127 6.65 -2.21 15.64
CA PRO A 127 6.07 -2.12 14.29
C PRO A 127 4.76 -1.31 14.25
N ASN A 128 4.87 0.01 14.17
CA ASN A 128 3.79 0.94 13.88
C ASN A 128 4.27 2.16 13.10
N SER A 129 3.36 2.91 12.47
CA SER A 129 3.72 4.09 11.66
C SER A 129 3.53 5.44 12.38
N ASP A 130 3.26 5.45 13.70
CA ASP A 130 2.89 6.64 14.47
C ASP A 130 3.98 7.74 14.39
N ALA A 131 5.25 7.34 14.42
CA ALA A 131 6.39 8.25 14.31
C ALA A 131 6.54 8.87 12.92
N ILE A 132 6.27 8.11 11.85
CA ILE A 132 6.29 8.62 10.47
C ILE A 132 5.20 9.68 10.31
N TRP A 133 3.98 9.41 10.78
CA TRP A 133 2.88 10.39 10.75
C TRP A 133 3.21 11.66 11.53
N THR A 134 3.93 11.53 12.64
CA THR A 134 4.35 12.68 13.45
C THR A 134 5.39 13.52 12.71
N GLN A 135 6.39 12.91 12.09
CA GLN A 135 7.38 13.60 11.25
C GLN A 135 6.70 14.35 10.11
N TRP A 136 5.83 13.67 9.36
CA TRP A 136 5.09 14.26 8.23
C TRP A 136 4.20 15.43 8.62
N ARG A 137 3.54 15.40 9.80
CA ARG A 137 2.75 16.54 10.28
C ARG A 137 3.61 17.75 10.64
N SER A 138 4.86 17.54 11.04
CA SER A 138 5.80 18.61 11.37
C SER A 138 6.59 19.14 10.18
N LEU A 139 6.53 18.46 9.03
CA LEU A 139 7.33 18.77 7.86
C LEU A 139 6.85 20.06 7.18
N ARG A 140 7.76 21.02 7.01
CA ARG A 140 7.45 22.34 6.41
C ARG A 140 7.36 22.30 4.88
N GLY A 141 7.98 21.31 4.26
CA GLY A 141 7.97 21.09 2.82
C GLY A 141 8.75 19.82 2.47
N ALA A 142 8.45 19.26 1.31
CA ALA A 142 9.17 18.11 0.77
C ALA A 142 9.83 18.50 -0.56
N THR A 143 11.05 18.03 -0.76
CA THR A 143 11.81 18.21 -2.00
C THR A 143 12.19 16.85 -2.56
N PRO A 144 12.45 16.72 -3.88
CA PRO A 144 12.77 15.43 -4.47
C PRO A 144 14.04 14.75 -3.94
N THR A 145 14.95 15.49 -3.30
CA THR A 145 16.17 14.96 -2.66
C THR A 145 16.16 15.10 -1.13
N GLY A 146 15.06 15.57 -0.54
CA GLY A 146 14.94 15.72 0.91
C GLY A 146 14.24 14.51 1.52
N ILE A 147 14.74 14.06 2.67
CA ILE A 147 14.10 13.02 3.48
C ILE A 147 12.76 13.55 4.01
N THR A 148 11.66 12.81 3.82
CA THR A 148 10.34 13.20 4.36
C THR A 148 10.10 12.60 5.75
N ALA A 149 10.65 11.42 6.02
CA ALA A 149 10.68 10.79 7.34
C ALA A 149 11.77 9.72 7.41
N THR A 150 12.31 9.52 8.60
CA THR A 150 13.25 8.44 8.94
C THR A 150 12.53 7.38 9.76
N ALA A 151 12.71 6.10 9.40
CA ALA A 151 12.01 4.99 10.02
C ALA A 151 12.75 3.66 9.83
N GLU A 152 12.56 2.71 10.75
CA GLU A 152 13.11 1.37 10.64
C GLU A 152 12.21 0.44 9.78
N CYS A 153 12.68 -0.78 9.50
CA CYS A 153 12.00 -1.73 8.62
C CYS A 153 10.60 -2.14 9.08
N ASP A 154 10.37 -2.15 10.38
CA ASP A 154 9.09 -2.44 11.01
C ASP A 154 8.10 -1.28 10.87
N GLU A 155 8.53 -0.05 11.11
CA GLU A 155 7.77 1.18 10.91
C GLU A 155 7.39 1.37 9.43
N LEU A 156 8.32 1.12 8.50
CA LEU A 156 8.06 1.20 7.05
C LEU A 156 7.10 0.10 6.58
N SER A 157 7.27 -1.13 7.08
CA SER A 157 6.34 -2.24 6.80
C SER A 157 4.95 -1.97 7.38
N ALA A 158 4.88 -1.37 8.58
CA ALA A 158 3.64 -0.97 9.23
C ALA A 158 2.92 0.14 8.45
N LEU A 159 3.63 1.17 7.98
CA LEU A 159 3.07 2.23 7.13
C LEU A 159 2.46 1.65 5.85
N TYR A 160 3.20 0.78 5.19
CA TYR A 160 2.72 0.07 4.00
C TYR A 160 1.44 -0.71 4.30
N ALA A 161 1.44 -1.53 5.35
CA ALA A 161 0.31 -2.37 5.72
C ALA A 161 -0.92 -1.53 6.15
N PHE A 162 -0.70 -0.43 6.86
CA PHE A 162 -1.72 0.55 7.21
C PHE A 162 -2.40 1.12 5.95
N LEU A 163 -1.61 1.68 5.02
CA LEU A 163 -2.13 2.29 3.80
C LEU A 163 -2.85 1.27 2.91
N ALA A 164 -2.27 0.07 2.75
CA ALA A 164 -2.87 -1.03 2.00
C ALA A 164 -4.28 -1.37 2.50
N ARG A 165 -4.43 -1.51 3.82
CA ARG A 165 -5.72 -1.83 4.45
C ARG A 165 -6.70 -0.69 4.42
N ARG A 166 -6.24 0.55 4.62
CA ARG A 166 -7.08 1.75 4.49
C ARG A 166 -7.58 1.93 3.06
N GLY A 167 -6.78 1.56 2.07
CA GLY A 167 -7.21 1.49 0.68
C GLY A 167 -8.22 0.37 0.42
N GLY A 168 -8.45 -0.56 1.35
CA GLY A 168 -9.43 -1.64 1.22
C GLY A 168 -8.84 -3.01 0.86
N VAL A 169 -7.52 -3.15 0.77
CA VAL A 169 -6.89 -4.47 0.56
C VAL A 169 -6.90 -5.26 1.87
N ARG A 170 -7.43 -6.47 1.84
CA ARG A 170 -7.51 -7.36 3.00
C ARG A 170 -6.25 -8.24 3.12
N ASN A 171 -6.08 -8.85 4.29
CA ASN A 171 -5.04 -9.84 4.57
C ASN A 171 -3.60 -9.36 4.35
N VAL A 172 -3.37 -8.06 4.51
CA VAL A 172 -2.02 -7.48 4.62
C VAL A 172 -1.64 -7.45 6.09
N GLY A 173 -0.43 -7.93 6.39
CA GLY A 173 0.11 -8.06 7.73
C GLY A 173 1.62 -7.97 7.72
N LEU A 174 2.23 -8.39 8.84
CA LEU A 174 3.66 -8.34 9.07
C LEU A 174 4.19 -9.73 9.43
N PHE A 175 5.38 -10.05 8.92
CA PHE A 175 6.25 -11.05 9.54
C PHE A 175 6.98 -10.41 10.71
N TRP A 176 6.53 -10.71 11.92
CA TRP A 176 7.01 -10.18 13.20
C TRP A 176 6.65 -11.19 14.31
N PRO A 177 7.22 -11.15 15.53
CA PRO A 177 8.58 -10.70 15.79
C PRO A 177 9.58 -11.68 15.16
N THR A 178 10.56 -11.14 14.46
CA THR A 178 11.76 -11.91 14.11
C THR A 178 12.93 -11.22 14.77
N SER A 179 13.95 -11.99 15.17
CA SER A 179 15.12 -11.45 15.85
C SER A 179 15.95 -10.49 15.00
N ASN A 180 15.68 -10.35 13.69
CA ASN A 180 16.56 -9.61 12.78
C ASN A 180 15.84 -8.73 11.73
N HIS A 181 14.58 -8.95 11.35
CA HIS A 181 13.93 -8.12 10.31
C HIS A 181 12.40 -8.25 10.23
N THR A 182 11.68 -7.13 10.17
CA THR A 182 10.23 -7.09 9.94
C THR A 182 9.93 -6.77 8.49
N VAL A 183 9.03 -7.55 7.88
CA VAL A 183 8.62 -7.37 6.47
C VAL A 183 7.11 -7.43 6.35
N ALA A 184 6.52 -6.56 5.53
CA ALA A 184 5.12 -6.66 5.17
C ALA A 184 4.85 -7.89 4.28
N VAL A 185 3.67 -8.48 4.45
CA VAL A 185 3.23 -9.65 3.69
C VAL A 185 1.76 -9.52 3.32
N TRP A 186 1.46 -9.84 2.07
CA TRP A 186 0.10 -9.95 1.58
C TRP A 186 -0.27 -11.42 1.37
N ARG A 187 -1.35 -11.86 2.03
CA ARG A 187 -1.85 -13.22 1.90
C ARG A 187 -2.93 -13.29 0.83
N VAL A 188 -2.67 -14.08 -0.20
CA VAL A 188 -3.61 -14.38 -1.27
C VAL A 188 -4.20 -15.76 -1.02
N ALA A 189 -5.53 -15.87 -1.04
CA ALA A 189 -6.20 -17.15 -0.87
C ALA A 189 -5.91 -18.05 -2.07
N SER A 190 -5.33 -19.21 -1.81
CA SER A 190 -4.99 -20.22 -2.82
C SER A 190 -5.12 -21.63 -2.25
N SER A 191 -5.32 -22.60 -3.15
CA SER A 191 -5.45 -24.02 -2.83
C SER A 191 -4.20 -24.76 -3.29
N PRO A 192 -3.61 -25.68 -2.48
CA PRO A 192 -4.10 -26.19 -1.19
C PRO A 192 -3.73 -25.31 0.02
N ARG A 193 -2.93 -24.26 -0.16
CA ARG A 193 -2.47 -23.36 0.89
C ARG A 193 -2.36 -21.95 0.34
N GLU A 194 -2.57 -20.95 1.20
CA GLU A 194 -2.37 -19.53 0.86
C GLU A 194 -1.00 -19.24 0.24
N THR A 195 -0.99 -18.25 -0.64
CA THR A 195 0.23 -17.66 -1.20
C THR A 195 0.59 -16.45 -0.36
N ARG A 196 1.86 -16.38 0.06
CA ARG A 196 2.39 -15.29 0.90
C ARG A 196 3.33 -14.43 0.06
N ILE A 197 2.83 -13.27 -0.38
CA ILE A 197 3.58 -12.33 -1.21
C ILE A 197 4.37 -11.40 -0.28
N VAL A 198 5.69 -11.49 -0.33
CA VAL A 198 6.59 -10.66 0.48
C VAL A 198 6.68 -9.25 -0.10
N VAL A 199 6.62 -8.24 0.76
CA VAL A 199 6.73 -6.82 0.38
C VAL A 199 7.92 -6.18 1.12
N PRO A 200 9.12 -6.15 0.50
CA PRO A 200 10.36 -5.78 1.16
C PRO A 200 10.57 -4.27 1.27
N THR A 201 10.05 -3.63 2.30
CA THR A 201 10.10 -2.16 2.46
C THR A 201 11.50 -1.59 2.72
N THR A 202 12.53 -2.43 2.90
CA THR A 202 13.94 -2.03 3.02
C THR A 202 14.84 -3.05 2.30
N GLN A 203 16.16 -2.76 2.20
CA GLN A 203 17.15 -3.69 1.64
C GLN A 203 17.90 -4.53 2.68
N ILE A 204 17.54 -4.47 3.97
CA ILE A 204 18.24 -5.28 4.97
C ILE A 204 18.01 -6.76 4.66
N PHE A 205 19.10 -7.51 4.44
CA PHE A 205 19.10 -8.93 4.03
C PHE A 205 18.51 -9.21 2.65
N LEU A 206 18.35 -8.18 1.82
CA LEU A 206 17.81 -8.30 0.46
C LEU A 206 18.78 -7.70 -0.55
N THR A 207 18.83 -8.32 -1.71
CA THR A 207 19.64 -7.90 -2.84
C THR A 207 19.05 -6.67 -3.51
N GLN A 208 19.91 -5.98 -4.26
CA GLN A 208 19.52 -4.88 -5.14
C GLN A 208 18.54 -5.27 -6.25
N SER A 209 18.33 -6.57 -6.50
CA SER A 209 17.34 -7.09 -7.44
C SER A 209 15.99 -7.43 -6.79
N ASP A 210 15.86 -7.32 -5.47
CA ASP A 210 14.62 -7.64 -4.76
C ASP A 210 13.58 -6.52 -4.91
N SER A 211 12.38 -6.93 -5.29
CA SER A 211 11.22 -6.07 -5.55
C SER A 211 9.94 -6.68 -4.95
N PHE A 212 8.79 -6.13 -5.31
CA PHE A 212 7.48 -6.58 -4.89
C PHE A 212 7.27 -8.07 -5.19
N GLY A 213 6.95 -8.86 -4.16
CA GLY A 213 6.76 -10.30 -4.30
C GLY A 213 8.06 -11.09 -4.47
N THR A 214 9.20 -10.56 -4.01
CA THR A 214 10.50 -11.24 -4.04
C THR A 214 10.45 -12.65 -3.44
N ARG A 215 11.31 -13.54 -3.99
CA ARG A 215 11.62 -14.87 -3.46
C ARG A 215 12.92 -14.90 -2.63
N GLY A 216 13.66 -13.79 -2.52
CA GLY A 216 14.87 -13.68 -1.72
C GLY A 216 14.61 -13.85 -0.21
N PHE A 217 13.37 -13.58 0.21
CA PHE A 217 12.87 -13.91 1.53
C PHE A 217 11.94 -15.12 1.44
N ASP A 218 12.23 -16.19 2.19
CA ASP A 218 11.35 -17.35 2.28
C ASP A 218 10.19 -17.08 3.27
N PRO A 219 8.94 -16.88 2.80
CA PRO A 219 7.81 -16.54 3.65
C PRO A 219 7.35 -17.68 4.56
N TRP A 220 7.90 -18.88 4.40
CA TRP A 220 7.55 -20.06 5.19
C TRP A 220 8.51 -20.33 6.34
N LYS A 221 9.69 -19.68 6.37
CA LYS A 221 10.53 -19.64 7.57
C LYS A 221 9.84 -18.93 8.74
N GLN A 222 8.83 -18.11 8.44
CA GLN A 222 8.01 -17.43 9.43
C GLN A 222 6.70 -18.20 9.66
N ALA A 223 6.52 -18.69 10.89
CA ALA A 223 5.34 -19.47 11.25
C ALA A 223 4.07 -18.60 11.28
N LYS A 224 4.19 -17.37 11.78
CA LYS A 224 3.06 -16.48 12.06
C LYS A 224 3.12 -15.21 11.21
N ILE A 225 1.95 -14.82 10.72
CA ILE A 225 1.69 -13.52 10.12
C ILE A 225 0.81 -12.75 11.10
N TYR A 226 1.23 -11.56 11.48
CA TYR A 226 0.45 -10.66 12.31
C TYR A 226 -0.37 -9.76 11.41
N GLU A 227 -1.69 -9.97 11.39
CA GLU A 227 -2.56 -9.10 10.61
C GLU A 227 -2.49 -7.66 11.15
N TYR A 228 -2.29 -6.69 10.26
CA TYR A 228 -2.06 -5.31 10.67
C TYR A 228 -3.37 -4.56 10.97
N GLY A 229 -3.99 -4.83 12.11
CA GLY A 229 -5.30 -4.24 12.48
C GLY A 229 -5.26 -2.82 13.06
N ARG A 230 -4.07 -2.22 13.22
CA ARG A 230 -3.91 -0.95 13.94
C ARG A 230 -4.50 0.25 13.20
N ARG A 231 -4.88 1.27 13.97
CA ARG A 231 -5.28 2.60 13.49
C ARG A 231 -4.23 3.64 13.89
N ASP A 232 -3.07 3.60 13.23
CA ASP A 232 -1.92 4.46 13.55
C ASP A 232 -2.21 5.96 13.42
N ILE A 233 -3.13 6.32 12.52
CA ILE A 233 -3.67 7.68 12.41
C ILE A 233 -5.17 7.61 12.08
N VAL A 234 -5.91 8.64 12.53
CA VAL A 234 -7.34 8.81 12.24
C VAL A 234 -7.54 9.33 10.81
N ASP A 235 -8.64 8.92 10.19
CA ASP A 235 -8.92 9.15 8.77
C ASP A 235 -9.09 10.65 8.43
N ASP A 236 -9.56 11.45 9.38
CA ASP A 236 -9.77 12.89 9.29
C ASP A 236 -8.54 13.73 9.69
N ALA A 237 -7.46 13.08 10.15
CA ALA A 237 -6.22 13.79 10.47
C ALA A 237 -5.69 14.50 9.21
N ARG A 238 -5.26 15.75 9.39
CA ARG A 238 -4.74 16.57 8.31
C ARG A 238 -3.23 16.46 8.19
N LEU A 239 -2.75 16.40 6.95
CA LEU A 239 -1.34 16.49 6.58
C LEU A 239 -1.06 17.86 5.97
N PRO A 240 0.20 18.33 5.99
CA PRO A 240 0.59 19.55 5.29
C PRO A 240 0.24 19.46 3.79
N THR A 241 -0.38 20.52 3.26
CA THR A 241 -0.81 20.59 1.85
C THR A 241 0.35 20.33 0.88
N THR A 242 1.52 20.90 1.18
CA THR A 242 2.73 20.75 0.36
C THR A 242 3.23 19.31 0.33
N LEU A 243 3.08 18.57 1.44
CA LEU A 243 3.46 17.16 1.52
C LEU A 243 2.50 16.28 0.73
N VAL A 244 1.18 16.50 0.87
CA VAL A 244 0.16 15.75 0.09
C VAL A 244 0.37 15.99 -1.40
N ALA A 245 0.57 17.24 -1.81
CA ALA A 245 0.85 17.59 -3.20
C ALA A 245 2.15 16.91 -3.70
N PHE A 246 3.20 16.88 -2.88
CA PHE A 246 4.44 16.19 -3.21
C PHE A 246 4.22 14.69 -3.44
N PHE A 247 3.59 13.97 -2.50
CA PHE A 247 3.34 12.53 -2.64
C PHE A 247 2.56 12.17 -3.89
N LEU A 248 1.51 12.93 -4.18
CA LEU A 248 0.69 12.67 -5.35
C LEU A 248 1.43 12.99 -6.65
N ALA A 249 2.19 14.09 -6.69
CA ALA A 249 3.01 14.41 -7.84
C ALA A 249 4.11 13.36 -8.09
N GLN A 250 4.70 12.79 -7.04
CA GLN A 250 5.66 11.70 -7.16
C GLN A 250 4.98 10.45 -7.74
N ASN A 251 3.79 10.09 -7.28
CA ASN A 251 3.06 8.96 -7.86
C ASN A 251 2.73 9.17 -9.34
N ASP A 252 2.30 10.37 -9.74
CA ASP A 252 2.00 10.67 -11.14
C ASP A 252 3.25 10.50 -12.04
N LYS A 253 4.44 10.84 -11.52
CA LYS A 253 5.71 10.68 -12.23
C LYS A 253 6.15 9.21 -12.37
N TYR A 254 5.88 8.38 -11.37
CA TYR A 254 6.57 7.08 -11.20
C TYR A 254 5.68 5.85 -11.24
N ALA A 255 4.39 5.94 -10.88
CA ALA A 255 3.53 4.77 -10.68
C ALA A 255 3.35 3.89 -11.93
N ARG A 256 3.62 4.45 -13.12
CA ARG A 256 3.51 3.79 -14.42
C ARG A 256 4.80 3.14 -14.90
N ALA A 257 5.95 3.49 -14.34
CA ALA A 257 7.23 2.89 -14.74
C ALA A 257 7.31 1.43 -14.30
N SER A 258 8.16 0.64 -14.95
CA SER A 258 8.49 -0.74 -14.62
C SER A 258 9.23 -0.87 -13.28
N GLY A 259 9.09 -2.02 -12.63
CA GLY A 259 9.72 -2.29 -11.33
C GLY A 259 11.25 -2.22 -11.43
N LEU A 260 11.81 -2.66 -12.56
CA LEU A 260 13.25 -2.56 -12.82
C LEU A 260 13.73 -1.10 -12.87
N SER A 261 13.00 -0.24 -13.58
CA SER A 261 13.33 1.19 -13.67
C SER A 261 13.18 1.88 -12.31
N LEU A 262 12.12 1.56 -11.56
CA LEU A 262 11.88 2.07 -10.21
C LEU A 262 12.97 1.63 -9.22
N GLN A 263 13.40 0.36 -9.28
CA GLN A 263 14.48 -0.17 -8.45
C GLN A 263 15.81 0.57 -8.69
N ARG A 264 16.17 0.82 -9.97
CA ARG A 264 17.38 1.56 -10.33
C ARG A 264 17.33 3.01 -9.86
N MET A 265 16.19 3.70 -10.08
CA MET A 265 16.02 5.07 -9.58
C MET A 265 16.05 5.12 -8.05
N ARG A 266 15.48 4.12 -7.37
CA ARG A 266 15.55 3.99 -5.91
C ARG A 266 16.99 3.91 -5.43
N GLN A 267 17.85 3.09 -6.03
CA GLN A 267 19.27 3.01 -5.65
C GLN A 267 20.00 4.35 -5.78
N LEU A 268 19.74 5.09 -6.87
CA LEU A 268 20.33 6.42 -7.06
C LEU A 268 19.80 7.42 -6.04
N ARG A 269 18.50 7.36 -5.73
CA ARG A 269 17.87 8.23 -4.73
C ARG A 269 18.39 7.94 -3.33
N ASP A 270 18.46 6.67 -2.96
CA ASP A 270 18.97 6.20 -1.67
C ASP A 270 20.39 6.74 -1.42
N GLY A 271 21.27 6.60 -2.41
CA GLY A 271 22.62 7.17 -2.35
C GLY A 271 22.66 8.70 -2.21
N VAL A 272 21.65 9.41 -2.74
CA VAL A 272 21.53 10.87 -2.55
C VAL A 272 21.03 11.20 -1.15
N LEU A 273 20.07 10.44 -0.62
CA LEU A 273 19.49 10.66 0.71
C LEU A 273 20.50 10.34 1.83
N ASP A 274 21.32 9.30 1.66
CA ASP A 274 22.35 8.89 2.62
C ASP A 274 23.68 9.67 2.47
N GLY A 275 23.80 10.48 1.41
CA GLY A 275 24.97 11.31 1.12
C GLY A 275 26.15 10.58 0.47
N SER A 276 26.02 9.29 0.12
CA SER A 276 27.05 8.52 -0.58
C SER A 276 27.19 8.87 -2.06
N LEU A 277 26.20 9.56 -2.63
CA LEU A 277 26.13 9.96 -4.03
C LEU A 277 25.66 11.41 -4.19
N GLY A 278 26.45 12.25 -4.87
CA GLY A 278 26.01 13.61 -5.21
C GLY A 278 24.87 13.63 -6.24
N ALA A 279 23.94 14.57 -6.11
CA ALA A 279 22.77 14.68 -7.00
C ALA A 279 23.15 14.78 -8.49
N ASP A 280 24.22 15.51 -8.84
CA ASP A 280 24.72 15.60 -10.21
C ASP A 280 25.26 14.27 -10.74
N GLN A 281 25.93 13.50 -9.88
CA GLN A 281 26.43 12.17 -10.25
C GLN A 281 25.27 11.20 -10.45
N ALA A 282 24.27 11.22 -9.55
CA ALA A 282 23.04 10.47 -9.70
C ALA A 282 22.30 10.82 -11.00
N ALA A 283 22.23 12.11 -11.37
CA ALA A 283 21.58 12.57 -12.59
C ALA A 283 22.30 12.06 -13.85
N ARG A 284 23.64 12.08 -13.87
CA ARG A 284 24.42 11.52 -14.99
C ARG A 284 24.22 10.01 -15.13
N GLN A 285 24.19 9.27 -14.01
CA GLN A 285 23.93 7.83 -14.03
C GLN A 285 22.51 7.53 -14.52
N ALA A 286 21.51 8.31 -14.09
CA ALA A 286 20.14 8.20 -14.56
C ALA A 286 20.01 8.51 -16.06
N GLN A 287 20.73 9.53 -16.57
CA GLN A 287 20.77 9.84 -18.00
C GLN A 287 21.34 8.67 -18.81
N ALA A 288 22.44 8.07 -18.36
CA ALA A 288 23.01 6.90 -19.02
C ALA A 288 22.07 5.69 -19.05
N GLN A 289 21.18 5.54 -18.07
CA GLN A 289 20.12 4.53 -18.10
C GLN A 289 19.01 4.91 -19.09
N LEU A 290 18.56 6.17 -19.08
CA LEU A 290 17.57 6.70 -20.02
C LEU A 290 17.99 6.48 -21.48
N ASP A 291 19.26 6.67 -21.80
CA ASP A 291 19.79 6.51 -23.16
C ASP A 291 19.76 5.04 -23.64
N ARG A 292 19.71 4.07 -22.72
CA ARG A 292 19.63 2.63 -23.03
C ARG A 292 18.19 2.11 -23.10
N ILE A 293 17.21 2.86 -22.58
CA ILE A 293 15.81 2.44 -22.57
C ILE A 293 15.22 2.63 -23.97
N ALA A 294 14.60 1.57 -24.51
CA ALA A 294 13.95 1.60 -25.81
C ALA A 294 12.91 2.74 -25.90
N VAL A 295 12.83 3.38 -27.07
CA VAL A 295 11.91 4.51 -27.31
C VAL A 295 10.45 4.13 -27.05
N SER A 296 10.08 2.86 -27.31
CA SER A 296 8.75 2.33 -27.07
C SER A 296 8.38 2.21 -25.58
N ALA A 297 9.35 2.20 -24.66
CA ALA A 297 9.12 2.16 -23.22
C ALA A 297 8.86 3.56 -22.65
N ALA A 298 7.80 4.21 -23.12
CA ALA A 298 7.51 5.62 -22.85
C ALA A 298 7.35 5.95 -21.34
N ASP A 299 6.67 5.08 -20.57
CA ASP A 299 6.48 5.28 -19.13
C ASP A 299 7.83 5.30 -18.37
N ASP A 300 8.74 4.38 -18.71
CA ASP A 300 10.07 4.33 -18.11
C ASP A 300 10.91 5.56 -18.48
N ARG A 301 10.91 5.93 -19.76
CA ARG A 301 11.63 7.13 -20.22
C ARG A 301 11.11 8.39 -19.56
N GLY A 302 9.78 8.52 -19.41
CA GLY A 302 9.14 9.63 -18.71
C GLY A 302 9.57 9.72 -17.25
N ALA A 303 9.54 8.59 -16.54
CA ALA A 303 9.96 8.52 -15.14
C ALA A 303 11.43 8.92 -14.95
N TYR A 304 12.35 8.42 -15.78
CA TYR A 304 13.75 8.84 -15.74
C TYR A 304 13.92 10.34 -16.05
N ALA A 305 13.20 10.88 -17.04
CA ALA A 305 13.27 12.30 -17.36
C ALA A 305 12.81 13.19 -16.18
N HIS A 306 11.77 12.76 -15.45
CA HIS A 306 11.35 13.42 -14.22
C HIS A 306 12.41 13.31 -13.12
N PHE A 307 12.97 12.12 -12.90
CA PHE A 307 14.01 11.88 -11.90
C PHE A 307 15.27 12.73 -12.13
N ILE A 308 15.74 12.82 -13.37
CA ILE A 308 16.89 13.64 -13.75
C ILE A 308 16.62 15.13 -13.45
N ARG A 309 15.43 15.62 -13.79
CA ARG A 309 15.04 17.02 -13.51
C ARG A 309 14.96 17.32 -12.02
N ASP A 310 14.40 16.40 -11.25
CA ASP A 310 14.27 16.48 -9.80
C ASP A 310 15.68 16.56 -9.12
N LEU A 311 16.65 15.79 -9.61
CA LEU A 311 18.04 15.86 -9.14
C LEU A 311 18.74 17.18 -9.53
N GLN A 312 18.58 17.62 -10.78
CA GLN A 312 19.21 18.84 -11.30
C GLN A 312 18.69 20.13 -10.66
N THR A 313 17.39 20.18 -10.33
CA THR A 313 16.79 21.33 -9.63
C THR A 313 17.32 21.44 -8.20
N SER A 314 17.60 20.31 -7.57
CA SER A 314 18.14 20.24 -6.22
C SER A 314 19.63 20.65 -6.15
N ALA A 315 20.42 20.30 -7.16
CA ALA A 315 21.84 20.71 -7.25
C ALA A 315 22.06 22.22 -7.48
N ARG A 316 21.01 22.95 -7.88
CA ARG A 316 21.06 24.40 -8.15
C ARG A 316 20.52 25.26 -7.00
N ALA A 317 20.02 24.64 -5.93
CA ALA A 317 19.63 25.37 -4.73
C ALA A 317 20.90 25.82 -3.98
N PRO A 318 21.04 27.10 -3.64
CA PRO A 318 22.23 27.65 -2.99
C PRO A 318 22.46 27.10 -1.58
#